data_AF-A0A1F4U955-F1
#
_entry.id   AF-A0A1F4U955-F1
#
_cell.length_a   1.000
_cell.length_b   1.000
_cell.length_c   1.000
_cell.angle_alpha   90.00
_cell.angle_beta   90.00
_cell.angle_gamma   90.00
#
_symmetry.space_group_name_H-M   'P 1'
#
loop_
_entity.id
_entity.type
_entity.pdbx_description
1 polymer ?
#
loop_
_entity_poly.entity_id
_entity_poly.type
_entity_poly.pdbx_seq_one_letter_code
_entity_poly.pdbx_strand_id
1 'polypeptide(L)'
;MNPYYPPPLGNAAAAATVIKELRAEADSLGYGFLLFDSGDMFMGSPIGEFSKGIAVADYFNFCGYDVLSPGNHDYDLGVDVFKDFAQHVKARVVCSNIVNADNDETVDYLRPYEIIESNGIRIGIIGLLTEYMPGMTTPEKFKGHKVLEEIVSAREYIDTLQNHNIDLIFALTGIGLKHDKRLAENVPGIDVIIGSHSSTALETPYEDSINHTIIVQSYSHLTSIGFIDLWIDRDTRRIAGYRGKLIDLLSDEIENDPAMVDLVRKWEEMTQKGFDEIIGYSDHELTRAGFEESMIGNLITDAMREFFNVDIAIHNSGGIRANLPKGNITYRDCYNIDALSNTAVTMEVTGSLLKNIIEVGINGHHAIFQVSGIKYVYNSSHPSGKRLIRIWLPDNQLVENEKVYTIATNSYLAAGGGDYVVFKRGDNIQDTFHYLRNIIAEYIKVHSPIKGSVENRIIDQASNH
;
A
#
# COMPACT_ATOMS: atom_id res chain seq x y z
N MET A 1 11.66 15.70 -28.97
CA MET A 1 10.56 15.19 -28.14
C MET A 1 11.18 14.10 -27.27
N ASN A 2 11.39 14.41 -26.00
CA ASN A 2 12.29 13.69 -25.10
C ASN A 2 11.68 12.33 -24.68
N PRO A 3 12.40 11.20 -24.82
CA PRO A 3 11.92 9.84 -24.53
C PRO A 3 11.65 9.51 -23.04
N TYR A 4 11.90 10.42 -22.10
CA TYR A 4 11.70 10.22 -20.66
C TYR A 4 10.72 11.24 -20.07
N TYR A 5 9.61 11.48 -20.76
CA TYR A 5 8.52 12.31 -20.27
C TYR A 5 7.33 11.41 -19.89
N PRO A 6 6.83 11.46 -18.64
CA PRO A 6 7.27 12.34 -17.54
C PRO A 6 8.64 11.95 -16.95
N PRO A 7 9.36 12.90 -16.30
CA PRO A 7 10.66 12.64 -15.67
C PRO A 7 10.56 11.52 -14.62
N PRO A 8 11.62 10.72 -14.41
CA PRO A 8 11.59 9.69 -13.38
C PRO A 8 11.47 10.34 -11.99
N LEU A 9 10.67 9.72 -11.13
CA LEU A 9 10.57 10.11 -9.73
C LEU A 9 11.89 9.82 -9.00
N GLY A 10 12.18 10.62 -7.98
CA GLY A 10 13.32 10.51 -7.09
C GLY A 10 13.21 9.28 -6.20
N ASN A 11 14.20 9.11 -5.33
CA ASN A 11 14.34 7.93 -4.48
C ASN A 11 14.81 8.35 -3.07
N ALA A 12 15.11 7.37 -2.22
CA ALA A 12 15.63 7.60 -0.88
C ALA A 12 16.87 8.52 -0.83
N ALA A 13 17.75 8.48 -1.84
CA ALA A 13 18.92 9.35 -1.90
C ALA A 13 18.57 10.80 -2.28
N ALA A 14 17.63 11.02 -3.19
CA ALA A 14 17.11 12.35 -3.49
C ALA A 14 16.37 12.94 -2.27
N ALA A 15 15.55 12.12 -1.59
CA ALA A 15 14.86 12.52 -0.36
C ALA A 15 15.85 12.93 0.74
N ALA A 16 16.93 12.15 0.91
CA ALA A 16 17.99 12.46 1.87
C ALA A 16 18.68 13.81 1.58
N THR A 17 18.90 14.16 0.31
CA THR A 17 19.40 15.49 -0.09
C THR A 17 18.44 16.59 0.36
N VAL A 18 17.17 16.50 -0.02
CA VAL A 18 16.15 17.51 0.33
C VAL A 18 16.03 17.68 1.84
N ILE A 19 16.00 16.57 2.60
CA ILE A 19 15.92 16.61 4.07
C ILE A 19 17.12 17.34 4.67
N LYS A 20 18.34 17.11 4.15
CA LYS A 20 19.55 17.80 4.62
C LYS A 20 19.51 19.29 4.30
N GLU A 21 19.04 19.67 3.12
CA GLU A 21 18.90 21.08 2.72
C GLU A 21 17.89 21.82 3.60
N LEU A 22 16.71 21.24 3.82
CA LEU A 22 15.67 21.83 4.66
C LEU A 22 16.13 21.98 6.12
N ARG A 23 16.84 20.97 6.64
CA ARG A 23 17.40 21.03 7.99
C ARG A 23 18.45 22.14 8.11
N ALA A 24 19.36 22.25 7.14
CA ALA A 24 20.38 23.30 7.12
C ALA A 24 19.76 24.70 6.99
N GLU A 25 18.69 24.84 6.18
CA GLU A 25 17.93 26.09 6.08
C GLU A 25 17.30 26.45 7.42
N ALA A 26 16.60 25.51 8.07
CA ALA A 26 16.00 25.71 9.39
C ALA A 26 17.04 26.12 10.44
N ASP A 27 18.19 25.44 10.48
CA ASP A 27 19.31 25.78 11.38
C ASP A 27 19.82 27.21 11.12
N SER A 28 19.96 27.60 9.86
CA SER A 28 20.44 28.94 9.48
C SER A 28 19.48 30.06 9.87
N LEU A 29 18.18 29.76 9.94
CA LEU A 29 17.12 30.69 10.34
C LEU A 29 16.81 30.62 11.84
N GLY A 30 17.41 29.68 12.58
CA GLY A 30 17.13 29.46 14.00
C GLY A 30 15.75 28.87 14.27
N TYR A 31 15.22 28.11 13.31
CA TYR A 31 13.93 27.43 13.42
C TYR A 31 14.08 26.05 14.06
N GLY A 32 12.99 25.57 14.67
CA GLY A 32 12.91 24.16 15.04
C GLY A 32 12.65 23.32 13.78
N PHE A 33 13.28 22.16 13.68
CA PHE A 33 13.07 21.20 12.59
C PHE A 33 12.70 19.85 13.20
N LEU A 34 11.60 19.26 12.74
CA LEU A 34 11.16 17.92 13.13
C LEU A 34 10.81 17.13 11.87
N LEU A 35 11.20 15.86 11.85
CA LEU A 35 10.99 14.95 10.74
C LEU A 35 10.20 13.72 11.20
N PHE A 36 9.12 13.45 10.49
CA PHE A 36 8.13 12.45 10.87
C PHE A 36 7.81 11.50 9.73
N ASP A 37 7.38 10.28 10.08
CA ASP A 37 6.77 9.32 9.16
C ASP A 37 5.52 8.70 9.80
N SER A 38 4.47 8.51 9.01
CA SER A 38 3.17 8.02 9.48
C SER A 38 2.86 6.60 9.01
N GLY A 39 3.87 5.81 8.65
CA GLY A 39 3.75 4.36 8.49
C GLY A 39 3.69 3.86 7.05
N ASP A 40 3.53 2.54 6.91
CA ASP A 40 3.65 1.78 5.66
C ASP A 40 5.05 1.92 5.05
N MET A 41 6.06 1.67 5.89
CA MET A 41 7.43 2.10 5.68
C MET A 41 8.23 1.13 4.82
N PHE A 42 8.11 -0.19 5.05
CA PHE A 42 9.08 -1.16 4.49
C PHE A 42 8.52 -2.27 3.61
N MET A 43 7.20 -2.34 3.40
CA MET A 43 6.64 -3.26 2.39
C MET A 43 6.52 -2.57 1.04
N GLY A 44 6.78 -3.30 -0.05
CA GLY A 44 6.65 -2.74 -1.41
C GLY A 44 7.88 -2.91 -2.29
N SER A 45 9.06 -3.10 -1.68
CA SER A 45 10.30 -3.35 -2.41
C SER A 45 11.07 -4.53 -1.83
N PRO A 46 11.88 -5.21 -2.65
CA PRO A 46 12.73 -6.31 -2.19
C PRO A 46 13.64 -5.90 -1.03
N ILE A 47 14.17 -4.68 -1.08
CA ILE A 47 15.09 -4.17 -0.07
C ILE A 47 14.39 -4.16 1.29
N GLY A 48 13.18 -3.62 1.37
CA GLY A 48 12.41 -3.59 2.61
C GLY A 48 11.96 -4.98 3.07
N GLU A 49 11.42 -5.79 2.15
CA GLU A 49 10.86 -7.11 2.47
C GLU A 49 11.94 -8.12 2.93
N PHE A 50 13.05 -8.24 2.20
CA PHE A 50 14.11 -9.21 2.52
C PHE A 50 15.07 -8.75 3.61
N SER A 51 15.21 -7.44 3.83
CA SER A 51 15.92 -6.93 5.01
C SER A 51 15.06 -6.99 6.28
N LYS A 52 13.78 -7.39 6.17
CA LYS A 52 12.81 -7.36 7.27
C LYS A 52 12.73 -5.97 7.91
N GLY A 53 12.69 -4.93 7.08
CA GLY A 53 12.63 -3.53 7.49
C GLY A 53 13.95 -2.89 7.92
N ILE A 54 15.01 -3.66 8.18
CA ILE A 54 16.28 -3.10 8.71
C ILE A 54 16.95 -2.11 7.75
N ALA A 55 16.83 -2.33 6.43
CA ALA A 55 17.33 -1.37 5.45
C ALA A 55 16.62 -0.01 5.54
N VAL A 56 15.32 -0.05 5.81
CA VAL A 56 14.48 1.15 5.96
C VAL A 56 14.76 1.84 7.31
N ALA A 57 14.99 1.07 8.37
CA ALA A 57 15.42 1.62 9.65
C ALA A 57 16.80 2.33 9.54
N ASP A 58 17.72 1.77 8.76
CA ASP A 58 19.00 2.43 8.45
C ASP A 58 18.81 3.74 7.65
N TYR A 59 17.85 3.79 6.73
CA TYR A 59 17.46 5.03 6.05
C TYR A 59 16.92 6.08 7.04
N PHE A 60 15.97 5.72 7.90
CA PHE A 60 15.45 6.64 8.92
C PHE A 60 16.53 7.13 9.87
N ASN A 61 17.45 6.24 10.25
CA ASN A 61 18.61 6.57 11.08
C ASN A 61 19.58 7.53 10.39
N PHE A 62 19.79 7.37 9.08
CA PHE A 62 20.64 8.25 8.28
C PHE A 62 20.03 9.65 8.13
N CYS A 63 18.74 9.72 7.82
CA CYS A 63 18.02 10.99 7.69
C CYS A 63 17.76 11.66 9.05
N GLY A 64 17.79 10.89 10.14
CA GLY A 64 17.55 11.39 11.50
C GLY A 64 16.10 11.80 11.68
N TYR A 65 15.18 10.86 11.50
CA TYR A 65 13.76 11.03 11.84
C TYR A 65 13.59 11.12 13.36
N ASP A 66 12.63 11.94 13.79
CA ASP A 66 12.35 12.19 15.21
C ASP A 66 11.32 11.21 15.77
N VAL A 67 10.21 11.05 15.06
CA VAL A 67 9.08 10.18 15.47
C VAL A 67 8.50 9.46 14.25
N LEU A 68 8.18 8.18 14.44
CA LEU A 68 7.52 7.33 13.46
C LEU A 68 6.23 6.76 14.07
N SER A 69 5.21 6.50 13.25
CA SER A 69 4.06 5.68 13.62
C SER A 69 3.95 4.48 12.67
N PRO A 70 3.53 3.29 13.13
CA PRO A 70 3.28 2.17 12.23
C PRO A 70 2.07 2.42 11.33
N GLY A 71 2.14 1.86 10.12
CA GLY A 71 1.02 1.60 9.22
C GLY A 71 0.62 0.12 9.23
N ASN A 72 -0.38 -0.24 8.43
CA ASN A 72 -0.88 -1.61 8.39
C ASN A 72 0.15 -2.56 7.79
N HIS A 73 0.89 -2.12 6.77
CA HIS A 73 1.87 -2.95 6.09
C HIS A 73 3.09 -3.28 6.91
N ASP A 74 3.40 -2.48 7.93
CA ASP A 74 4.55 -2.73 8.78
C ASP A 74 4.41 -4.05 9.58
N TYR A 75 3.22 -4.65 9.61
CA TYR A 75 2.93 -5.95 10.24
C TYR A 75 2.76 -7.11 9.24
N ASP A 76 2.98 -6.90 7.94
CA ASP A 76 2.79 -7.94 6.90
C ASP A 76 3.78 -9.12 7.02
N LEU A 77 4.92 -8.90 7.67
CA LEU A 77 5.91 -9.93 7.98
C LEU A 77 5.78 -10.45 9.42
N GLY A 78 4.78 -9.98 10.15
CA GLY A 78 4.49 -10.34 11.53
C GLY A 78 5.00 -9.34 12.55
N VAL A 79 4.37 -9.36 13.74
CA VAL A 79 4.70 -8.49 14.88
C VAL A 79 6.18 -8.54 15.26
N ASP A 80 6.80 -9.72 15.29
CA ASP A 80 8.20 -9.85 15.73
C ASP A 80 9.15 -9.08 14.80
N VAL A 81 8.87 -9.06 13.49
CA VAL A 81 9.65 -8.30 12.51
C VAL A 81 9.51 -6.80 12.76
N PHE A 82 8.29 -6.32 13.00
CA PHE A 82 8.08 -4.92 13.31
C PHE A 82 8.72 -4.51 14.64
N LYS A 83 8.68 -5.40 15.65
CA LYS A 83 9.35 -5.20 16.93
C LYS A 83 10.87 -5.06 16.74
N ASP A 84 11.49 -5.91 15.93
CA ASP A 84 12.92 -5.81 15.61
C ASP A 84 13.23 -4.48 14.89
N PHE A 85 12.38 -4.05 13.94
CA PHE A 85 12.49 -2.75 13.30
C PHE A 85 12.42 -1.59 14.30
N ALA A 86 11.41 -1.59 15.18
CA ALA A 86 11.19 -0.55 16.17
C ALA A 86 12.33 -0.45 17.19
N GLN A 87 13.04 -1.55 17.46
CA GLN A 87 14.23 -1.58 18.30
C GLN A 87 15.50 -1.13 17.58
N HIS A 88 15.57 -1.27 16.25
CA HIS A 88 16.75 -0.89 15.45
C HIS A 88 16.73 0.60 15.06
N VAL A 89 15.55 1.19 14.89
CA VAL A 89 15.42 2.61 14.56
C VAL A 89 15.70 3.49 15.78
N LYS A 90 16.39 4.61 15.56
CA LYS A 90 16.72 5.60 16.61
C LYS A 90 15.59 6.59 16.86
N ALA A 91 14.72 6.77 15.86
CA ALA A 91 13.51 7.55 16.00
C ALA A 91 12.59 6.91 17.05
N ARG A 92 11.73 7.73 17.65
CA ARG A 92 10.76 7.23 18.62
C ARG A 92 9.57 6.66 17.88
N VAL A 93 9.16 5.43 18.19
CA VAL A 93 7.99 4.82 17.54
C VAL A 93 6.77 4.96 18.45
N VAL A 94 5.74 5.67 17.99
CA VAL A 94 4.53 5.96 18.74
C VAL A 94 3.31 5.30 18.10
N CYS A 95 2.45 4.68 18.91
CA CYS A 95 1.12 4.26 18.50
C CYS A 95 0.24 4.07 19.74
N SER A 96 -0.88 4.78 19.78
CA SER A 96 -1.71 4.93 20.96
C SER A 96 -2.78 3.83 21.06
N ASN A 97 -3.11 3.20 19.93
CA ASN A 97 -4.24 2.27 19.83
C ASN A 97 -3.84 0.84 19.50
N ILE A 98 -2.54 0.48 19.57
CA ILE A 98 -2.09 -0.92 19.50
C ILE A 98 -1.78 -1.41 20.92
N VAL A 99 -2.47 -2.48 21.33
CA VAL A 99 -2.36 -3.05 22.68
C VAL A 99 -2.23 -4.56 22.64
N ASN A 100 -1.72 -5.12 23.75
CA ASN A 100 -1.75 -6.56 23.99
C ASN A 100 -3.19 -7.03 24.08
N ALA A 101 -3.53 -8.10 23.36
CA ALA A 101 -4.91 -8.60 23.27
C ALA A 101 -5.45 -9.15 24.60
N ASP A 102 -4.57 -9.55 25.52
CA ASP A 102 -4.94 -10.22 26.77
C ASP A 102 -5.29 -9.25 27.92
N ASN A 103 -4.72 -8.03 27.92
CA ASN A 103 -4.82 -7.11 29.06
C ASN A 103 -4.99 -5.63 28.69
N ASP A 104 -5.01 -5.29 27.40
CA ASP A 104 -5.21 -3.94 26.87
C ASP A 104 -4.09 -2.95 27.24
N GLU A 105 -2.96 -3.45 27.75
CA GLU A 105 -1.77 -2.64 28.00
C GLU A 105 -1.02 -2.36 26.69
N THR A 106 -0.39 -1.19 26.60
CA THR A 106 0.50 -0.84 25.48
C THR A 106 1.59 -1.89 25.30
N VAL A 107 1.88 -2.20 24.05
CA VAL A 107 2.95 -3.16 23.69
C VAL A 107 4.34 -2.61 24.02
N ASP A 108 5.26 -3.49 24.38
CA ASP A 108 6.58 -3.11 24.95
C ASP A 108 7.54 -2.43 23.97
N TYR A 109 7.26 -2.51 22.66
CA TYR A 109 8.07 -1.93 21.59
C TYR A 109 7.50 -0.61 21.04
N LEU A 110 6.35 -0.15 21.55
CA LEU A 110 5.73 1.11 21.17
C LEU A 110 5.57 2.02 22.38
N ARG A 111 5.58 3.33 22.11
CA ARG A 111 5.15 4.34 23.08
C ARG A 111 3.71 4.73 22.74
N PRO A 112 2.83 4.88 23.74
CA PRO A 112 1.47 5.33 23.45
C PRO A 112 1.44 6.80 23.03
N TYR A 113 2.38 7.60 23.55
CA TYR A 113 2.61 8.99 23.15
C TYR A 113 4.08 9.35 23.41
N GLU A 114 4.50 10.50 22.89
CA GLU A 114 5.80 11.12 23.19
C GLU A 114 5.64 12.62 23.40
N ILE A 115 6.56 13.23 24.15
CA ILE A 115 6.65 14.69 24.25
C ILE A 115 8.04 15.12 23.78
N ILE A 116 8.10 15.97 22.75
CA ILE A 116 9.34 16.57 22.24
C ILE A 116 9.32 18.07 22.50
N GLU A 117 10.47 18.64 22.86
CA GLU A 117 10.65 20.09 22.91
C GLU A 117 11.50 20.53 21.72
N SER A 118 10.99 21.49 20.94
CA SER A 118 11.70 22.08 19.80
C SER A 118 11.59 23.59 19.83
N ASN A 119 12.74 24.27 19.82
CA ASN A 119 12.84 25.74 19.95
C ASN A 119 12.01 26.33 21.11
N GLY A 120 11.95 25.59 22.23
CA GLY A 120 11.20 25.97 23.42
C GLY A 120 9.69 25.74 23.35
N ILE A 121 9.15 25.05 22.33
CA ILE A 121 7.75 24.62 22.23
C ILE A 121 7.66 23.13 22.57
N ARG A 122 6.76 22.76 23.49
CA ARG A 122 6.53 21.39 23.93
C ARG A 122 5.39 20.76 23.13
N ILE A 123 5.70 19.74 22.35
CA ILE A 123 4.78 19.11 21.41
C ILE A 123 4.50 17.69 21.92
N GLY A 124 3.24 17.41 22.25
CA GLY A 124 2.74 16.06 22.50
C GLY A 124 2.45 15.37 21.18
N ILE A 125 2.83 14.10 21.05
CA ILE A 125 2.72 13.36 19.80
C ILE A 125 2.06 12.02 20.09
N ILE A 126 0.98 11.73 19.36
CA ILE A 126 0.27 10.45 19.39
C ILE A 126 0.37 9.77 18.03
N GLY A 127 0.31 8.43 18.01
CA GLY A 127 0.20 7.65 16.78
C GLY A 127 -1.14 6.92 16.70
N LEU A 128 -1.71 6.71 15.52
CA LEU A 128 -2.92 5.89 15.34
C LEU A 128 -2.81 4.99 14.12
N LEU A 129 -3.11 3.71 14.29
CA LEU A 129 -3.26 2.74 13.21
C LEU A 129 -4.74 2.50 12.92
N THR A 130 -5.10 2.21 11.66
CA THR A 130 -6.50 1.96 11.30
C THR A 130 -7.15 0.85 12.12
N GLU A 131 -8.37 1.10 12.63
CA GLU A 131 -9.16 0.10 13.35
C GLU A 131 -9.58 -1.09 12.49
N TYR A 132 -9.45 -0.97 11.15
CA TYR A 132 -9.74 -2.04 10.19
C TYR A 132 -8.59 -3.02 9.97
N MET A 133 -7.49 -2.89 10.74
CA MET A 133 -6.33 -3.78 10.68
C MET A 133 -6.66 -5.29 10.63
N PRO A 134 -7.65 -5.82 11.38
CA PRO A 134 -8.02 -7.25 11.30
C PRO A 134 -8.42 -7.73 9.90
N GLY A 135 -8.84 -6.83 9.00
CA GLY A 135 -9.18 -7.14 7.60
C GLY A 135 -8.02 -6.92 6.62
N MET A 136 -6.87 -6.41 7.07
CA MET A 136 -5.72 -6.03 6.23
C MET A 136 -4.49 -6.90 6.48
N THR A 137 -4.50 -7.74 7.50
CA THR A 137 -3.44 -8.72 7.77
C THR A 137 -4.05 -10.03 8.26
N THR A 138 -3.26 -11.10 8.22
CA THR A 138 -3.72 -12.41 8.72
C THR A 138 -3.72 -12.45 10.26
N PRO A 139 -4.67 -13.14 10.90
CA PRO A 139 -4.69 -13.30 12.36
C PRO A 139 -3.39 -13.88 12.96
N GLU A 140 -2.65 -14.68 12.18
CA GLU A 140 -1.37 -15.26 12.61
C GLU A 140 -0.25 -14.21 12.67
N LYS A 141 -0.16 -13.33 11.66
CA LYS A 141 0.84 -12.26 11.59
C LYS A 141 0.65 -11.19 12.67
N PHE A 142 -0.59 -10.94 13.10
CA PHE A 142 -0.94 -9.96 14.14
C PHE A 142 -1.32 -10.59 15.48
N LYS A 143 -0.89 -11.83 15.73
CA LYS A 143 -1.29 -12.60 16.90
C LYS A 143 -0.86 -11.92 18.20
N GLY A 144 -1.73 -11.98 19.21
CA GLY A 144 -1.50 -11.39 20.54
C GLY A 144 -1.69 -9.87 20.60
N HIS A 145 -2.06 -9.24 19.48
CA HIS A 145 -2.25 -7.80 19.36
C HIS A 145 -3.68 -7.51 18.95
N LYS A 146 -4.17 -6.34 19.35
CA LYS A 146 -5.42 -5.77 18.83
C LYS A 146 -5.30 -4.27 18.66
N VAL A 147 -6.13 -3.72 17.77
CA VAL A 147 -6.23 -2.29 17.53
C VAL A 147 -7.52 -1.77 18.17
N LEU A 148 -7.40 -0.72 18.98
CA LEU A 148 -8.52 -0.03 19.62
C LEU A 148 -9.11 1.04 18.69
N GLU A 149 -10.35 1.45 18.97
CA GLU A 149 -11.08 2.46 18.17
C GLU A 149 -10.32 3.80 18.13
N GLU A 150 -10.12 4.31 16.91
CA GLU A 150 -9.26 5.47 16.62
C GLU A 150 -9.63 6.71 17.47
N ILE A 151 -10.92 7.06 17.48
CA ILE A 151 -11.44 8.26 18.17
C ILE A 151 -11.36 8.13 19.69
N VAL A 152 -11.63 6.93 20.22
CA VAL A 152 -11.61 6.68 21.66
C VAL A 152 -10.18 6.79 22.19
N SER A 153 -9.23 6.12 21.54
CA SER A 153 -7.82 6.19 21.91
C SER A 153 -7.26 7.61 21.76
N ALA A 154 -7.60 8.33 20.69
CA ALA A 154 -7.14 9.71 20.52
C ALA A 154 -7.57 10.63 21.68
N ARG A 155 -8.85 10.56 22.09
CA ARG A 155 -9.38 11.36 23.21
C ARG A 155 -8.66 11.07 24.52
N GLU A 156 -8.45 9.79 24.83
CA GLU A 156 -7.75 9.38 26.05
C GLU A 156 -6.34 9.99 26.15
N TYR A 157 -5.58 9.94 25.06
CA TYR A 157 -4.21 10.45 25.06
C TYR A 157 -4.13 11.97 24.92
N ILE A 158 -5.13 12.63 24.34
CA ILE A 158 -5.25 14.09 24.41
C ILE A 158 -5.48 14.55 25.84
N ASP A 159 -6.43 13.94 26.56
CA ASP A 159 -6.69 14.25 27.96
C ASP A 159 -5.43 14.01 28.81
N THR A 160 -4.70 12.92 28.53
CA THR A 160 -3.41 12.63 29.17
C THR A 160 -2.38 13.72 28.88
N LEU A 161 -2.14 14.05 27.61
CA LEU A 161 -1.16 15.04 27.20
C LEU A 161 -1.47 16.44 27.73
N GLN A 162 -2.74 16.84 27.80
CA GLN A 162 -3.16 18.12 28.38
C GLN A 162 -2.71 18.28 29.84
N ASN A 163 -2.59 17.19 30.61
CA ASN A 163 -2.06 17.22 31.97
C ASN A 163 -0.54 17.42 32.06
N HIS A 164 0.17 17.39 30.92
CA HIS A 164 1.63 17.51 30.87
C HIS A 164 2.16 18.91 30.49
N ASN A 165 1.31 19.96 30.49
CA ASN A 165 1.68 21.32 30.09
C ASN A 165 2.30 21.39 28.69
N ILE A 166 1.67 20.70 27.73
CA ILE A 166 2.04 20.77 26.32
C ILE A 166 1.54 22.07 25.68
N ASP A 167 2.25 22.51 24.64
CA ASP A 167 1.89 23.68 23.84
C ASP A 167 1.05 23.27 22.63
N LEU A 168 1.41 22.17 21.97
CA LEU A 168 0.74 21.64 20.78
C LEU A 168 0.58 20.10 20.85
N ILE A 169 -0.42 19.54 20.17
CA ILE A 169 -0.62 18.10 19.95
C ILE A 169 -0.57 17.77 18.47
N PHE A 170 0.33 16.88 18.08
CA PHE A 170 0.39 16.29 16.75
C PHE A 170 -0.07 14.83 16.77
N ALA A 171 -0.78 14.41 15.73
CA ALA A 171 -1.17 13.03 15.50
C ALA A 171 -0.54 12.49 14.21
N LEU A 172 0.20 11.38 14.32
CA LEU A 172 0.76 10.62 13.20
C LEU A 172 -0.19 9.47 12.89
N THR A 173 -0.87 9.49 11.75
CA THR A 173 -2.02 8.59 11.53
C THR A 173 -1.90 7.75 10.26
N GLY A 174 -2.02 6.43 10.43
CA GLY A 174 -2.16 5.44 9.37
C GLY A 174 -3.62 4.99 9.20
N ILE A 175 -4.54 5.95 9.08
CA ILE A 175 -6.01 5.71 9.04
C ILE A 175 -6.68 6.18 7.74
N GLY A 176 -5.99 7.00 6.95
CA GLY A 176 -6.46 7.52 5.66
C GLY A 176 -7.25 8.83 5.79
N LEU A 177 -7.16 9.68 4.77
CA LEU A 177 -7.66 11.07 4.80
C LEU A 177 -9.13 11.22 5.24
N LYS A 178 -10.00 10.28 4.84
CA LYS A 178 -11.42 10.32 5.23
C LYS A 178 -11.58 10.15 6.75
N HIS A 179 -10.80 9.26 7.35
CA HIS A 179 -10.79 9.00 8.78
C HIS A 179 -10.07 10.13 9.51
N ASP A 180 -8.99 10.69 8.95
CA ASP A 180 -8.33 11.88 9.51
C ASP A 180 -9.26 13.08 9.63
N LYS A 181 -10.08 13.34 8.60
CA LYS A 181 -11.09 14.42 8.65
C LYS A 181 -12.14 14.16 9.73
N ARG A 182 -12.58 12.90 9.87
CA ARG A 182 -13.53 12.52 10.93
C ARG A 182 -12.90 12.67 12.31
N LEU A 183 -11.62 12.32 12.46
CA LEU A 183 -10.86 12.48 13.69
C LEU A 183 -10.75 13.97 14.06
N ALA A 184 -10.31 14.80 13.13
CA ALA A 184 -10.21 16.25 13.29
C ALA A 184 -11.53 16.90 13.73
N GLU A 185 -12.66 16.50 13.13
CA GLU A 185 -13.98 17.04 13.47
C GLU A 185 -14.46 16.61 14.87
N ASN A 186 -14.13 15.38 15.29
CA ASN A 186 -14.71 14.76 16.48
C ASN A 186 -13.80 14.80 17.72
N VAL A 187 -12.52 15.18 17.57
CA VAL A 187 -11.52 15.12 18.63
C VAL A 187 -10.85 16.49 18.79
N PRO A 188 -11.44 17.40 19.58
CA PRO A 188 -10.84 18.71 19.82
C PRO A 188 -9.52 18.57 20.58
N GLY A 189 -8.57 19.47 20.29
CA GLY A 189 -7.27 19.53 20.95
C GLY A 189 -6.10 18.99 20.13
N ILE A 190 -6.34 18.35 18.99
CA ILE A 190 -5.30 18.04 18.00
C ILE A 190 -5.04 19.29 17.17
N ASP A 191 -3.79 19.78 17.18
CA ASP A 191 -3.40 20.94 16.38
C ASP A 191 -3.04 20.52 14.94
N VAL A 192 -2.31 19.41 14.76
CA VAL A 192 -1.86 18.92 13.45
C VAL A 192 -2.02 17.41 13.33
N ILE A 193 -2.56 16.94 12.20
CA ILE A 193 -2.57 15.54 11.76
C ILE A 193 -1.63 15.40 10.57
N ILE A 194 -0.70 14.44 10.67
CA ILE A 194 0.19 14.02 9.59
C ILE A 194 -0.26 12.62 9.19
N GLY A 195 -1.06 12.53 8.13
CA GLY A 195 -1.74 11.30 7.72
C GLY A 195 -0.95 10.44 6.73
N SER A 196 -1.39 9.19 6.54
CA SER A 196 -0.91 8.22 5.54
C SER A 196 -2.05 7.27 5.10
N HIS A 197 -1.75 6.02 4.70
CA HIS A 197 -2.68 4.95 4.27
C HIS A 197 -3.42 5.19 2.93
N SER A 198 -4.13 6.31 2.76
CA SER A 198 -4.94 6.56 1.54
C SER A 198 -4.13 7.01 0.31
N SER A 199 -2.80 7.10 0.41
CA SER A 199 -1.88 7.62 -0.62
C SER A 199 -2.33 8.95 -1.25
N THR A 200 -3.06 9.77 -0.49
CA THR A 200 -3.67 11.02 -0.97
C THR A 200 -2.70 12.16 -0.75
N ALA A 201 -2.49 13.00 -1.76
CA ALA A 201 -1.76 14.24 -1.59
C ALA A 201 -2.68 15.41 -1.27
N LEU A 202 -2.23 16.27 -0.36
CA LEU A 202 -2.82 17.57 -0.10
C LEU A 202 -1.84 18.66 -0.52
N GLU A 203 -1.99 19.17 -1.74
CA GLU A 203 -1.20 20.31 -2.27
C GLU A 203 -1.26 21.52 -1.33
N THR A 204 -2.46 21.78 -0.82
CA THR A 204 -2.71 22.72 0.27
C THR A 204 -3.18 21.93 1.48
N PRO A 205 -2.66 22.18 2.70
CA PRO A 205 -3.18 21.56 3.91
C PRO A 205 -4.68 21.75 4.03
N TYR A 206 -5.36 20.72 4.51
CA TYR A 206 -6.77 20.83 4.86
C TYR A 206 -6.88 21.34 6.30
N GLU A 207 -7.79 22.27 6.57
CA GLU A 207 -8.08 22.72 7.94
C GLU A 207 -9.53 22.40 8.26
N ASP A 208 -9.74 21.68 9.37
CA ASP A 208 -11.08 21.43 9.86
C ASP A 208 -11.76 22.73 10.31
N SER A 209 -13.02 22.91 9.92
CA SER A 209 -13.75 24.15 10.16
C SER A 209 -14.26 24.32 11.59
N ILE A 210 -14.20 23.28 12.43
CA ILE A 210 -14.75 23.28 13.78
C ILE A 210 -13.63 23.41 14.80
N ASN A 211 -12.65 22.51 14.73
CA ASN A 211 -11.56 22.41 15.70
C ASN A 211 -10.26 23.05 15.20
N HIS A 212 -10.23 23.54 13.95
CA HIS A 212 -9.05 24.16 13.33
C HIS A 212 -7.82 23.24 13.26
N THR A 213 -8.03 21.92 13.31
CA THR A 213 -6.97 20.93 13.14
C THR A 213 -6.47 20.95 11.70
N ILE A 214 -5.16 21.09 11.53
CA ILE A 214 -4.50 21.11 10.22
C ILE A 214 -4.15 19.67 9.82
N ILE A 215 -4.48 19.27 8.60
CA ILE A 215 -4.19 17.93 8.06
C ILE A 215 -3.25 18.07 6.87
N VAL A 216 -2.15 17.32 6.91
CA VAL A 216 -1.19 17.17 5.81
C VAL A 216 -0.99 15.70 5.48
N GLN A 217 -0.77 15.40 4.20
CA GLN A 217 -0.47 14.06 3.71
C GLN A 217 0.32 14.17 2.39
N SER A 218 1.35 13.34 2.23
CA SER A 218 2.27 13.39 1.08
C SER A 218 2.30 12.06 0.35
N TYR A 219 1.57 11.96 -0.78
CA TYR A 219 1.49 10.81 -1.69
C TYR A 219 1.93 9.47 -1.04
N SER A 220 2.87 8.75 -1.64
CA SER A 220 3.46 7.51 -1.14
C SER A 220 4.80 7.27 -1.84
N HIS A 221 5.56 6.26 -1.42
CA HIS A 221 6.80 5.80 -2.10
C HIS A 221 7.90 6.84 -2.30
N LEU A 222 7.93 7.89 -1.47
CA LEU A 222 8.84 9.03 -1.65
C LEU A 222 8.72 9.66 -3.05
N THR A 223 7.51 9.72 -3.62
CA THR A 223 7.27 10.56 -4.80
C THR A 223 7.29 12.04 -4.45
N SER A 224 6.96 12.39 -3.22
CA SER A 224 7.08 13.73 -2.66
C SER A 224 7.41 13.71 -1.16
N ILE A 225 7.85 14.85 -0.65
CA ILE A 225 8.00 15.13 0.78
C ILE A 225 6.97 16.18 1.18
N GLY A 226 6.19 15.88 2.21
CA GLY A 226 5.30 16.85 2.86
C GLY A 226 6.11 17.85 3.68
N PHE A 227 5.88 19.14 3.47
CA PHE A 227 6.54 20.21 4.22
C PHE A 227 5.48 21.17 4.76
N ILE A 228 5.56 21.47 6.06
CA ILE A 228 4.70 22.47 6.71
C ILE A 228 5.53 23.39 7.61
N ASP A 229 5.49 24.68 7.30
CA ASP A 229 5.96 25.74 8.19
C ASP A 229 4.83 26.11 9.16
N LEU A 230 5.12 26.12 10.46
CA LEU A 230 4.21 26.60 11.50
C LEU A 230 4.79 27.87 12.14
N TRP A 231 4.06 28.98 12.06
CA TRP A 231 4.39 30.19 12.81
C TRP A 231 3.74 30.11 14.19
N ILE A 232 4.57 30.02 15.23
CA ILE A 232 4.10 29.94 16.61
C ILE A 232 4.20 31.32 17.25
N ASP A 233 3.09 31.80 17.81
CA ASP A 233 3.07 32.99 18.64
C ASP A 233 3.77 32.68 19.98
N ARG A 234 4.80 33.46 20.33
CA ARG A 234 5.66 33.14 21.49
C ARG A 234 4.98 33.38 22.83
N ASP A 235 3.97 34.24 22.89
CA ASP A 235 3.29 34.58 24.14
C ASP A 235 2.21 33.54 24.47
N THR A 236 1.40 33.19 23.47
CA THR A 236 0.31 32.20 23.58
C THR A 236 0.79 30.77 23.40
N ARG A 237 1.96 30.57 22.76
CA ARG A 237 2.55 29.27 22.40
C ARG A 237 1.64 28.44 21.49
N ARG A 238 0.81 29.12 20.69
CA ARG A 238 -0.14 28.53 19.72
C ARG A 238 0.21 28.90 18.28
N ILE A 239 -0.34 28.14 17.35
CA ILE A 239 -0.16 28.37 15.90
C ILE A 239 -0.87 29.69 15.53
N ALA A 240 -0.10 30.65 15.03
CA ALA A 240 -0.59 31.93 14.48
C ALA A 240 -0.84 31.86 12.97
N GLY A 241 -0.26 30.88 12.30
CA GLY A 241 -0.49 30.58 10.89
C GLY A 241 0.44 29.48 10.41
N TYR A 242 0.22 29.03 9.18
CA TYR A 242 1.01 27.96 8.57
C TYR A 242 1.13 28.12 7.06
N ARG A 243 2.10 27.42 6.48
CA ARG A 243 2.22 27.23 5.04
C ARG A 243 2.66 25.80 4.74
N GLY A 244 1.81 25.05 4.03
CA GLY A 244 2.17 23.73 3.51
C GLY A 244 2.61 23.79 2.06
N LYS A 245 3.46 22.84 1.66
CA LYS A 245 3.74 22.49 0.26
C LYS A 245 4.11 21.01 0.17
N LEU A 246 3.94 20.45 -1.03
CA LEU A 246 4.57 19.20 -1.42
C LEU A 246 5.85 19.52 -2.19
N ILE A 247 6.93 18.83 -1.85
CA ILE A 247 8.18 18.89 -2.60
C ILE A 247 8.25 17.61 -3.43
N ASP A 248 7.94 17.72 -4.72
CA ASP A 248 8.06 16.60 -5.65
C ASP A 248 9.52 16.18 -5.76
N LEU A 249 9.75 14.88 -5.63
CA LEU A 249 11.08 14.33 -5.80
C LEU A 249 11.23 13.99 -7.28
N LEU A 250 11.74 14.92 -8.08
CA LEU A 250 12.04 14.70 -9.50
C LEU A 250 13.53 14.41 -9.67
N SER A 251 13.86 13.25 -10.26
CA SER A 251 15.25 12.75 -10.31
C SER A 251 16.18 13.56 -11.20
N ASP A 252 15.66 14.40 -12.09
CA ASP A 252 16.40 15.32 -12.94
C ASP A 252 16.59 16.71 -12.30
N GLU A 253 15.88 17.01 -11.22
CA GLU A 253 15.98 18.28 -10.48
C GLU A 253 16.80 18.14 -9.19
N ILE A 254 16.82 16.95 -8.58
CA ILE A 254 17.42 16.72 -7.27
C ILE A 254 18.58 15.73 -7.40
N GLU A 255 19.78 16.18 -7.02
CA GLU A 255 20.94 15.31 -6.94
C GLU A 255 20.80 14.30 -5.79
N ASN A 256 21.19 13.05 -6.03
CA ASN A 256 21.18 12.00 -5.02
C ASN A 256 22.31 12.19 -4.00
N ASP A 257 22.00 12.03 -2.72
CA ASP A 257 23.02 12.01 -1.66
C ASP A 257 23.98 10.81 -1.87
N PRO A 258 25.30 11.03 -2.08
CA PRO A 258 26.22 9.95 -2.41
C PRO A 258 26.34 8.88 -1.32
N ALA A 259 26.25 9.26 -0.05
CA ALA A 259 26.36 8.31 1.05
C ALA A 259 25.08 7.47 1.20
N MET A 260 23.92 8.03 0.88
CA MET A 260 22.68 7.26 0.78
C MET A 260 22.69 6.30 -0.42
N VAL A 261 23.24 6.71 -1.58
CA VAL A 261 23.43 5.80 -2.73
C VAL A 261 24.28 4.60 -2.33
N ASP A 262 25.39 4.82 -1.62
CA ASP A 262 26.24 3.73 -1.15
C ASP A 262 25.53 2.81 -0.15
N LEU A 263 24.70 3.37 0.73
CA LEU A 263 23.88 2.61 1.68
C LEU A 263 22.84 1.74 0.96
N VAL A 264 22.12 2.30 -0.01
CA VAL A 264 21.13 1.57 -0.82
C VAL A 264 21.82 0.43 -1.58
N ARG A 265 22.94 0.70 -2.26
CA ARG A 265 23.69 -0.33 -2.99
C ARG A 265 24.12 -1.49 -2.09
N LYS A 266 24.62 -1.17 -0.88
CA LYS A 266 24.99 -2.20 0.10
C LYS A 266 23.80 -3.09 0.46
N TRP A 267 22.63 -2.50 0.69
CA TRP A 267 21.42 -3.25 0.98
C TRP A 267 20.95 -4.08 -0.21
N GLU A 268 20.96 -3.53 -1.43
CA GLU A 268 20.66 -4.26 -2.66
C GLU A 268 21.52 -5.53 -2.81
N GLU A 269 22.83 -5.42 -2.62
CA GLU A 269 23.76 -6.56 -2.68
C GLU A 269 23.44 -7.65 -1.64
N MET A 270 23.00 -7.25 -0.45
CA MET A 270 22.62 -8.18 0.62
C MET A 270 21.26 -8.84 0.35
N THR A 271 20.27 -8.08 -0.11
CA THR A 271 18.89 -8.57 -0.31
C THR A 271 18.69 -9.31 -1.63
N GLN A 272 19.58 -9.13 -2.62
CA GLN A 272 19.58 -9.92 -3.85
C GLN A 272 19.61 -11.43 -3.60
N LYS A 273 20.27 -11.88 -2.53
CA LYS A 273 20.30 -13.30 -2.14
C LYS A 273 18.94 -13.84 -1.73
N GLY A 274 18.10 -13.01 -1.09
CA GLY A 274 16.72 -13.39 -0.75
C GLY A 274 15.84 -13.51 -2.00
N PHE A 275 16.11 -12.69 -3.01
CA PHE A 275 15.45 -12.78 -4.31
C PHE A 275 15.63 -14.13 -5.01
N ASP A 276 16.78 -14.76 -4.80
CA ASP A 276 17.13 -16.05 -5.38
C ASP A 276 16.74 -17.23 -4.46
N GLU A 277 16.03 -16.97 -3.36
CA GLU A 277 15.46 -18.02 -2.51
C GLU A 277 14.43 -18.82 -3.31
N ILE A 278 14.57 -20.15 -3.28
CA ILE A 278 13.66 -21.07 -3.94
C ILE A 278 12.38 -21.16 -3.11
N ILE A 279 11.28 -20.69 -3.67
CA ILE A 279 9.95 -20.71 -3.04
C ILE A 279 9.07 -21.84 -3.55
N GLY A 280 9.49 -22.52 -4.62
CA GLY A 280 8.75 -23.62 -5.18
C GLY A 280 9.43 -24.24 -6.39
N TYR A 281 8.67 -25.07 -7.09
CA TYR A 281 9.12 -25.81 -8.25
C TYR A 281 7.98 -25.98 -9.25
N SER A 282 8.28 -25.93 -10.55
CA SER A 282 7.36 -26.38 -11.61
C SER A 282 8.05 -27.37 -12.55
N ASP A 283 7.31 -28.38 -13.00
CA ASP A 283 7.77 -29.42 -13.91
C ASP A 283 7.86 -28.97 -15.38
N HIS A 284 7.17 -27.88 -15.73
CA HIS A 284 7.22 -27.22 -17.03
C HIS A 284 7.18 -25.70 -16.88
N GLU A 285 7.38 -24.98 -17.99
CA GLU A 285 7.23 -23.52 -18.03
C GLU A 285 5.75 -23.18 -18.14
N LEU A 286 5.24 -22.27 -17.30
CA LEU A 286 3.88 -21.74 -17.45
C LEU A 286 3.94 -20.47 -18.28
N THR A 287 3.43 -20.57 -19.50
CA THR A 287 3.49 -19.49 -20.49
C THR A 287 2.39 -18.47 -20.30
N ARG A 288 2.71 -17.20 -20.54
CA ARG A 288 1.72 -16.11 -20.69
C ARG A 288 1.11 -16.10 -22.08
N ALA A 289 -0.09 -15.55 -22.19
CA ALA A 289 -0.74 -15.27 -23.46
C ALA A 289 -1.43 -13.90 -23.42
N GLY A 290 -1.67 -13.29 -24.58
CA GLY A 290 -2.33 -11.99 -24.68
C GLY A 290 -3.83 -12.12 -24.92
N PHE A 291 -4.21 -12.82 -25.99
CA PHE A 291 -5.59 -12.86 -26.50
C PHE A 291 -6.31 -14.18 -26.24
N GLU A 292 -5.71 -15.06 -25.45
CA GLU A 292 -6.22 -16.38 -25.12
C GLU A 292 -5.92 -16.73 -23.66
N GLU A 293 -6.49 -17.82 -23.18
CA GLU A 293 -6.20 -18.37 -21.86
C GLU A 293 -4.72 -18.74 -21.73
N SER A 294 -4.14 -18.47 -20.57
CA SER A 294 -2.73 -18.76 -20.30
C SER A 294 -2.56 -19.54 -19.01
N MET A 295 -1.55 -20.41 -18.96
CA MET A 295 -1.27 -21.22 -17.78
C MET A 295 -0.95 -20.36 -16.57
N ILE A 296 -0.15 -19.30 -16.77
CA ILE A 296 0.20 -18.37 -15.70
C ILE A 296 -0.97 -17.45 -15.32
N GLY A 297 -1.83 -17.07 -16.28
CA GLY A 297 -3.04 -16.31 -16.00
C GLY A 297 -4.01 -17.08 -15.10
N ASN A 298 -4.16 -18.38 -15.35
CA ASN A 298 -4.91 -19.28 -14.48
C ASN A 298 -4.30 -19.33 -13.08
N LEU A 299 -2.99 -19.53 -12.96
CA LEU A 299 -2.30 -19.54 -11.66
C LEU A 299 -2.51 -18.24 -10.87
N ILE A 300 -2.31 -17.08 -11.50
CA ILE A 300 -2.44 -15.77 -10.83
C ILE A 300 -3.87 -15.58 -10.33
N THR A 301 -4.86 -15.89 -11.17
CA THR A 301 -6.27 -15.71 -10.77
C THR A 301 -6.70 -16.75 -9.74
N ASP A 302 -6.16 -17.98 -9.76
CA ASP A 302 -6.38 -18.96 -8.69
C ASP A 302 -5.77 -18.49 -7.38
N ALA A 303 -4.55 -17.96 -7.41
CA ALA A 303 -3.88 -17.38 -6.25
C ALA A 303 -4.71 -16.25 -5.62
N MET A 304 -5.19 -15.31 -6.43
CA MET A 304 -6.07 -14.23 -5.96
C MET A 304 -7.38 -14.77 -5.37
N ARG A 305 -8.03 -15.71 -6.07
CA ARG A 305 -9.31 -16.26 -5.66
C ARG A 305 -9.21 -17.02 -4.33
N GLU A 306 -8.18 -17.83 -4.18
CA GLU A 306 -7.91 -18.62 -2.97
C GLU A 306 -7.54 -17.72 -1.80
N PHE A 307 -6.61 -16.77 -2.01
CA PHE A 307 -6.12 -15.88 -0.96
C PHE A 307 -7.24 -15.07 -0.30
N PHE A 308 -8.16 -14.51 -1.11
CA PHE A 308 -9.29 -13.72 -0.60
C PHE A 308 -10.57 -14.52 -0.38
N ASN A 309 -10.59 -15.81 -0.71
CA ASN A 309 -11.77 -16.66 -0.65
C ASN A 309 -13.01 -16.01 -1.31
N VAL A 310 -12.83 -15.51 -2.53
CA VAL A 310 -13.90 -14.87 -3.33
C VAL A 310 -14.48 -15.81 -4.37
N ASP A 311 -15.65 -15.47 -4.92
CA ASP A 311 -16.29 -16.29 -5.94
C ASP A 311 -15.45 -16.35 -7.23
N ILE A 312 -14.91 -15.21 -7.66
CA ILE A 312 -14.30 -15.01 -8.98
C ILE A 312 -13.03 -14.16 -8.85
N ALA A 313 -11.99 -14.45 -9.63
CA ALA A 313 -10.85 -13.54 -9.79
C ALA A 313 -10.64 -13.18 -11.26
N ILE A 314 -10.26 -11.93 -11.50
CA ILE A 314 -10.04 -11.38 -12.85
C ILE A 314 -8.71 -10.64 -12.87
N HIS A 315 -7.86 -10.94 -13.84
CA HIS A 315 -6.58 -10.26 -14.03
C HIS A 315 -6.34 -9.95 -15.52
N ASN A 316 -5.81 -8.78 -15.85
CA ASN A 316 -5.53 -8.42 -17.24
C ASN A 316 -4.24 -9.06 -17.75
N SER A 317 -4.30 -9.68 -18.93
CA SER A 317 -3.13 -10.35 -19.53
C SER A 317 -1.94 -9.40 -19.73
N GLY A 318 -2.19 -8.11 -19.99
CA GLY A 318 -1.14 -7.10 -20.13
C GLY A 318 -0.33 -6.82 -18.86
N GLY A 319 -0.88 -7.19 -17.69
CA GLY A 319 -0.22 -7.10 -16.38
C GLY A 319 0.81 -8.22 -16.14
N ILE A 320 0.74 -9.31 -16.91
CA ILE A 320 1.63 -10.47 -16.78
C ILE A 320 2.89 -10.23 -17.63
N ARG A 321 4.04 -10.00 -16.98
CA ARG A 321 5.26 -9.49 -17.62
C ARG A 321 6.29 -10.56 -17.96
N ALA A 322 6.21 -11.74 -17.34
CA ALA A 322 7.10 -12.87 -17.60
C ALA A 322 6.36 -14.21 -17.57
N ASN A 323 6.98 -15.25 -18.12
CA ASN A 323 6.58 -16.64 -17.88
C ASN A 323 7.08 -17.09 -16.50
N LEU A 324 6.48 -18.13 -15.94
CA LEU A 324 7.04 -18.83 -14.79
C LEU A 324 7.98 -19.93 -15.30
N PRO A 325 9.26 -19.95 -14.94
CA PRO A 325 10.22 -20.88 -15.51
C PRO A 325 9.95 -22.33 -15.06
N LYS A 326 10.36 -23.28 -15.90
CA LYS A 326 10.53 -24.67 -15.48
C LYS A 326 11.66 -24.78 -14.45
N GLY A 327 11.45 -25.63 -13.44
CA GLY A 327 12.45 -25.93 -12.42
C GLY A 327 12.18 -25.18 -11.13
N ASN A 328 13.25 -24.80 -10.44
CA ASN A 328 13.14 -24.03 -9.20
C ASN A 328 12.57 -22.64 -9.51
N ILE A 329 11.58 -22.25 -8.71
CA ILE A 329 10.95 -20.94 -8.76
C ILE A 329 11.45 -20.12 -7.58
N THR A 330 11.77 -18.87 -7.85
CA THR A 330 12.29 -17.92 -6.87
C THR A 330 11.35 -16.73 -6.68
N TYR A 331 11.57 -15.94 -5.64
CA TYR A 331 10.87 -14.66 -5.48
C TYR A 331 11.12 -13.70 -6.63
N ARG A 332 12.33 -13.71 -7.22
CA ARG A 332 12.65 -12.94 -8.43
C ARG A 332 11.69 -13.23 -9.57
N ASP A 333 11.25 -14.48 -9.72
CA ASP A 333 10.30 -14.86 -10.75
C ASP A 333 8.94 -14.20 -10.52
N CYS A 334 8.45 -14.14 -9.28
CA CYS A 334 7.20 -13.42 -8.95
C CYS A 334 7.28 -11.93 -9.27
N TYR A 335 8.40 -11.27 -8.99
CA TYR A 335 8.62 -9.87 -9.36
C TYR A 335 8.71 -9.65 -10.88
N ASN A 336 9.33 -10.59 -11.59
CA ASN A 336 9.37 -10.54 -13.05
C ASN A 336 7.97 -10.74 -13.67
N ILE A 337 7.08 -11.49 -12.99
CA ILE A 337 5.70 -11.72 -13.42
C ILE A 337 4.84 -10.48 -13.18
N ASP A 338 4.85 -9.93 -11.96
CA ASP A 338 4.13 -8.70 -11.59
C ASP A 338 5.11 -7.56 -11.32
N ALA A 339 5.62 -6.96 -12.41
CA ALA A 339 6.58 -5.87 -12.34
C ALA A 339 5.95 -4.48 -12.11
N LEU A 340 4.61 -4.41 -12.02
CA LEU A 340 3.87 -3.14 -11.94
C LEU A 340 3.45 -2.78 -10.51
N SER A 341 3.81 -3.61 -9.53
CA SER A 341 3.49 -3.40 -8.11
C SER A 341 2.00 -3.17 -7.86
N ASN A 342 1.13 -3.82 -8.63
CA ASN A 342 -0.31 -3.71 -8.40
C ASN A 342 -0.68 -4.41 -7.09
N THR A 343 -1.61 -3.80 -6.36
CA THR A 343 -2.27 -4.41 -5.21
C THR A 343 -3.54 -5.13 -5.66
N ALA A 344 -4.01 -6.10 -4.87
CA ALA A 344 -5.28 -6.73 -5.11
C ALA A 344 -6.44 -5.89 -4.54
N VAL A 345 -7.55 -5.87 -5.27
CA VAL A 345 -8.77 -5.15 -4.90
C VAL A 345 -9.92 -6.15 -4.87
N THR A 346 -10.68 -6.15 -3.78
CA THR A 346 -11.94 -6.91 -3.69
C THR A 346 -13.13 -6.00 -3.93
N MET A 347 -14.19 -6.54 -4.53
CA MET A 347 -15.45 -5.81 -4.74
C MET A 347 -16.62 -6.77 -4.93
N GLU A 348 -17.83 -6.24 -4.85
CA GLU A 348 -19.06 -6.93 -5.19
C GLU A 348 -19.56 -6.47 -6.57
N VAL A 349 -19.99 -7.42 -7.40
CA VAL A 349 -20.57 -7.13 -8.72
C VAL A 349 -21.83 -7.95 -8.95
N THR A 350 -22.84 -7.35 -9.56
CA THR A 350 -23.97 -8.11 -10.10
C THR A 350 -23.53 -8.95 -11.30
N GLY A 351 -24.21 -10.06 -11.57
CA GLY A 351 -23.88 -10.87 -12.75
C GLY A 351 -24.04 -10.13 -14.08
N SER A 352 -24.91 -9.12 -14.14
CA SER A 352 -25.01 -8.22 -15.30
C SER A 352 -23.75 -7.36 -15.46
N LEU A 353 -23.21 -6.81 -14.36
CA LEU A 353 -21.94 -6.08 -14.38
C LEU A 353 -20.76 -6.98 -14.71
N LEU A 354 -20.71 -8.19 -14.15
CA LEU A 354 -19.70 -9.20 -14.49
C LEU A 354 -19.67 -9.51 -15.99
N LYS A 355 -20.84 -9.71 -16.62
CA LYS A 355 -20.94 -9.91 -18.07
C LYS A 355 -20.38 -8.73 -18.86
N ASN A 356 -20.66 -7.50 -18.41
CA ASN A 356 -20.11 -6.30 -19.03
C ASN A 356 -18.58 -6.22 -18.88
N ILE A 357 -18.04 -6.58 -17.70
CA ILE A 357 -16.59 -6.65 -17.47
C ILE A 357 -15.95 -7.64 -18.44
N ILE A 358 -16.51 -8.85 -18.56
CA ILE A 358 -15.98 -9.85 -19.49
C ILE A 358 -16.09 -9.39 -20.95
N GLU A 359 -17.19 -8.75 -21.35
CA GLU A 359 -17.34 -8.15 -22.69
C GLU A 359 -16.27 -7.11 -23.00
N VAL A 360 -15.95 -6.25 -22.04
CA VAL A 360 -14.88 -5.27 -22.18
C VAL A 360 -13.52 -5.96 -22.37
N GLY A 361 -13.25 -7.04 -21.63
CA GLY A 361 -12.02 -7.83 -21.78
C GLY A 361 -11.89 -8.49 -23.15
N ILE A 362 -12.94 -9.18 -23.62
CA ILE A 362 -12.93 -9.89 -24.92
C ILE A 362 -13.05 -8.96 -26.13
N ASN A 363 -13.33 -7.67 -25.94
CA ASN A 363 -13.16 -6.69 -27.01
C ASN A 363 -11.70 -6.63 -27.49
N GLY A 364 -10.74 -6.93 -26.60
CA GLY A 364 -9.35 -7.15 -26.95
C GLY A 364 -8.56 -5.87 -27.24
N HIS A 365 -9.01 -4.69 -26.78
CA HIS A 365 -8.24 -3.46 -26.97
C HIS A 365 -6.88 -3.48 -26.26
N HIS A 366 -6.80 -4.10 -25.07
CA HIS A 366 -5.54 -4.28 -24.33
C HIS A 366 -5.36 -5.72 -23.82
N ALA A 367 -5.51 -6.70 -24.73
CA ALA A 367 -5.49 -8.13 -24.39
C ALA A 367 -6.75 -8.59 -23.63
N ILE A 368 -6.96 -9.90 -23.47
CA ILE A 368 -8.13 -10.42 -22.74
C ILE A 368 -7.89 -10.47 -21.24
N PHE A 369 -8.95 -10.68 -20.47
CA PHE A 369 -8.84 -10.97 -19.04
C PHE A 369 -8.68 -12.47 -18.80
N GLN A 370 -7.71 -12.82 -17.94
CA GLN A 370 -7.55 -14.13 -17.34
C GLN A 370 -8.52 -14.24 -16.17
N VAL A 371 -9.02 -15.45 -15.89
CA VAL A 371 -10.12 -15.66 -14.92
C VAL A 371 -9.95 -16.92 -14.07
N SER A 372 -10.46 -16.87 -12.85
CA SER A 372 -10.72 -18.03 -11.98
C SER A 372 -12.13 -17.96 -11.41
N GLY A 373 -12.72 -19.10 -11.09
CA GLY A 373 -14.10 -19.20 -10.57
C GLY A 373 -15.20 -19.09 -11.63
N ILE A 374 -14.85 -18.91 -12.91
CA ILE A 374 -15.78 -18.92 -14.04
C ILE A 374 -15.15 -19.57 -15.27
N LYS A 375 -16.02 -20.02 -16.17
CA LYS A 375 -15.66 -20.30 -17.56
C LYS A 375 -16.61 -19.55 -18.49
N TYR A 376 -16.14 -19.17 -19.67
CA TYR A 376 -16.98 -18.52 -20.67
C TYR A 376 -16.64 -18.91 -22.09
N VAL A 377 -17.65 -18.81 -22.95
CA VAL A 377 -17.53 -18.96 -24.41
C VAL A 377 -17.91 -17.63 -25.04
N TYR A 378 -17.10 -17.20 -26.00
CA TYR A 378 -17.36 -16.01 -26.80
C TYR A 378 -17.11 -16.29 -28.28
N ASN A 379 -17.48 -15.35 -29.14
CA ASN A 379 -17.18 -15.39 -30.56
C ASN A 379 -16.59 -14.04 -30.97
N SER A 380 -15.29 -14.03 -31.27
CA SER A 380 -14.55 -12.82 -31.65
C SER A 380 -15.02 -12.18 -32.97
N SER A 381 -15.70 -12.94 -33.83
CA SER A 381 -16.29 -12.45 -35.09
C SER A 381 -17.58 -11.67 -34.89
N HIS A 382 -18.21 -11.74 -33.70
CA HIS A 382 -19.37 -10.91 -33.40
C HIS A 382 -18.99 -9.44 -33.17
N PRO A 383 -19.93 -8.51 -33.40
CA PRO A 383 -19.75 -7.10 -33.09
C PRO A 383 -19.36 -6.89 -31.62
N SER A 384 -18.53 -5.87 -31.38
CA SER A 384 -18.12 -5.46 -30.03
C SER A 384 -19.33 -5.25 -29.12
N GLY A 385 -19.25 -5.77 -27.88
CA GLY A 385 -20.35 -5.76 -26.92
C GLY A 385 -21.44 -6.83 -27.16
N LYS A 386 -21.23 -7.75 -28.13
CA LYS A 386 -22.10 -8.90 -28.40
C LYS A 386 -21.30 -10.19 -28.62
N ARG A 387 -20.08 -10.25 -28.11
CA ARG A 387 -19.14 -11.36 -28.31
C ARG A 387 -19.36 -12.47 -27.30
N LEU A 388 -19.72 -12.16 -26.06
CA LEU A 388 -19.97 -13.11 -24.99
C LEU A 388 -21.24 -13.92 -25.29
N ILE A 389 -21.10 -15.24 -25.34
CA ILE A 389 -22.22 -16.16 -25.62
C ILE A 389 -22.77 -16.74 -24.32
N ARG A 390 -21.89 -17.26 -23.46
CA ARG A 390 -22.27 -17.81 -22.16
C ARG A 390 -21.13 -17.71 -21.16
N ILE A 391 -21.49 -17.60 -19.89
CA ILE A 391 -20.58 -17.61 -18.74
C ILE A 391 -21.22 -18.44 -17.63
N TRP A 392 -20.44 -19.31 -16.99
CA TRP A 392 -20.90 -20.24 -15.97
C TRP A 392 -19.87 -20.47 -14.86
N LEU A 393 -20.37 -20.88 -13.70
CA LEU A 393 -19.61 -21.19 -12.48
C LEU A 393 -19.07 -22.64 -12.51
N PRO A 394 -18.19 -23.05 -11.57
CA PRO A 394 -17.61 -24.39 -11.56
C PRO A 394 -18.64 -25.53 -11.39
N ASP A 395 -19.80 -25.23 -10.80
CA ASP A 395 -20.92 -26.15 -10.66
C ASP A 395 -21.82 -26.25 -11.91
N ASN A 396 -21.43 -25.58 -13.01
CA ASN A 396 -22.14 -25.48 -14.28
C ASN A 396 -23.41 -24.61 -14.27
N GLN A 397 -23.68 -23.85 -13.20
CA GLN A 397 -24.75 -22.85 -13.22
C GLN A 397 -24.35 -21.63 -14.05
N LEU A 398 -25.28 -21.13 -14.87
CA LEU A 398 -25.09 -19.87 -15.61
C LEU A 398 -25.04 -18.69 -14.65
N VAL A 399 -24.23 -17.69 -14.96
CA VAL A 399 -24.23 -16.43 -14.21
C VAL A 399 -25.59 -15.73 -14.38
N GLU A 400 -26.31 -15.61 -13.28
CA GLU A 400 -27.58 -14.90 -13.18
C GLU A 400 -27.36 -13.38 -13.08
N ASN A 401 -28.19 -12.59 -13.75
CA ASN A 401 -27.97 -11.14 -13.90
C ASN A 401 -28.02 -10.37 -12.57
N GLU A 402 -28.98 -10.71 -11.70
CA GLU A 402 -29.26 -9.98 -10.46
C GLU A 402 -28.51 -10.54 -9.25
N LYS A 403 -27.90 -11.72 -9.37
CA LYS A 403 -27.09 -12.29 -8.30
C LYS A 403 -25.81 -11.48 -8.12
N VAL A 404 -25.45 -11.20 -6.88
CA VAL A 404 -24.19 -10.55 -6.51
C VAL A 404 -23.11 -11.62 -6.35
N TYR A 405 -21.92 -11.32 -6.86
CA TYR A 405 -20.72 -12.14 -6.77
C TYR A 405 -19.59 -11.31 -6.15
N THR A 406 -18.85 -11.93 -5.25
CA THR A 406 -17.60 -11.37 -4.73
C THR A 406 -16.47 -11.62 -5.71
N ILE A 407 -15.70 -10.59 -6.04
CA ILE A 407 -14.58 -10.71 -6.97
C ILE A 407 -13.29 -10.12 -6.42
N ALA A 408 -12.16 -10.67 -6.86
CA ALA A 408 -10.84 -10.07 -6.71
C ALA A 408 -10.30 -9.63 -8.08
N THR A 409 -9.75 -8.43 -8.15
CA THR A 409 -9.06 -7.84 -9.29
C THR A 409 -7.78 -7.15 -8.83
N ASN A 410 -7.12 -6.37 -9.69
CA ASN A 410 -5.97 -5.56 -9.32
C ASN A 410 -6.29 -4.05 -9.31
N SER A 411 -5.46 -3.26 -8.61
CA SER A 411 -5.69 -1.83 -8.43
C SER A 411 -5.68 -1.02 -9.72
N TYR A 412 -4.90 -1.41 -10.72
CA TYR A 412 -4.96 -0.82 -12.06
C TYR A 412 -6.34 -0.97 -12.71
N LEU A 413 -6.91 -2.18 -12.67
CA LEU A 413 -8.24 -2.45 -13.21
C LEU A 413 -9.33 -1.76 -12.40
N ALA A 414 -9.27 -1.83 -11.07
CA ALA A 414 -10.24 -1.18 -10.18
C ALA A 414 -10.26 0.35 -10.35
N ALA A 415 -9.09 0.96 -10.55
CA ALA A 415 -8.95 2.39 -10.86
C ALA A 415 -9.41 2.76 -12.29
N GLY A 416 -9.86 1.79 -13.08
CA GLY A 416 -10.31 1.98 -14.46
C GLY A 416 -9.20 2.28 -15.45
N GLY A 417 -7.96 1.86 -15.16
CA GLY A 417 -6.82 1.98 -16.07
C GLY A 417 -7.10 1.29 -17.40
N GLY A 418 -6.47 1.75 -18.49
CA GLY A 418 -6.64 1.14 -19.82
C GLY A 418 -8.08 1.24 -20.36
N ASP A 419 -8.79 2.30 -19.97
CA ASP A 419 -10.20 2.58 -20.26
C ASP A 419 -11.20 1.56 -19.65
N TYR A 420 -10.76 0.76 -18.69
CA TYR A 420 -11.58 -0.24 -18.00
C TYR A 420 -12.47 0.36 -16.89
N VAL A 421 -13.08 1.52 -17.15
CA VAL A 421 -13.95 2.24 -16.20
C VAL A 421 -15.15 1.43 -15.69
N VAL A 422 -15.46 0.31 -16.33
CA VAL A 422 -16.50 -0.64 -15.91
C VAL A 422 -16.27 -1.17 -14.49
N PHE A 423 -15.02 -1.33 -14.05
CA PHE A 423 -14.70 -1.78 -12.69
C PHE A 423 -15.06 -0.75 -11.61
N LYS A 424 -15.11 0.55 -11.95
CA LYS A 424 -15.54 1.61 -11.00
C LYS A 424 -17.02 1.54 -10.62
N ARG A 425 -17.79 0.67 -11.28
CA ARG A 425 -19.22 0.47 -11.03
C ARG A 425 -19.50 -0.67 -10.06
N GLY A 426 -18.46 -1.36 -9.57
CA GLY A 426 -18.61 -2.33 -8.50
C GLY A 426 -19.03 -1.67 -7.19
N ASP A 427 -19.66 -2.44 -6.33
CA ASP A 427 -20.01 -2.05 -4.97
C ASP A 427 -18.92 -2.57 -4.00
N ASN A 428 -18.84 -1.98 -2.80
CA ASN A 428 -17.90 -2.39 -1.75
C ASN A 428 -16.44 -2.53 -2.25
N ILE A 429 -16.00 -1.61 -3.11
CA ILE A 429 -14.63 -1.62 -3.66
C ILE A 429 -13.64 -1.34 -2.52
N GLN A 430 -12.78 -2.30 -2.23
CA GLN A 430 -11.76 -2.21 -1.20
C GLN A 430 -10.40 -2.59 -1.79
N ASP A 431 -9.46 -1.64 -1.80
CA ASP A 431 -8.07 -1.98 -1.99
C ASP A 431 -7.59 -2.74 -0.75
N THR A 432 -7.10 -3.96 -0.97
CA THR A 432 -6.59 -4.81 0.11
C THR A 432 -5.15 -4.45 0.45
N PHE A 433 -4.52 -3.66 -0.42
CA PHE A 433 -3.13 -3.27 -0.40
C PHE A 433 -2.11 -4.43 -0.41
N HIS A 434 -2.57 -5.68 -0.51
CA HIS A 434 -1.69 -6.81 -0.74
C HIS A 434 -1.14 -6.79 -2.16
N TYR A 435 0.18 -6.72 -2.30
CA TYR A 435 0.84 -6.81 -3.59
C TYR A 435 0.59 -8.15 -4.26
N LEU A 436 0.25 -8.11 -5.56
CA LEU A 436 -0.10 -9.30 -6.32
C LEU A 436 1.08 -10.29 -6.39
N ARG A 437 2.32 -9.82 -6.56
CA ARG A 437 3.53 -10.66 -6.47
C ARG A 437 3.62 -11.47 -5.17
N ASN A 438 3.16 -10.93 -4.04
CA ASN A 438 3.23 -11.61 -2.75
C ASN A 438 2.16 -12.70 -2.65
N ILE A 439 0.95 -12.42 -3.16
CA ILE A 439 -0.12 -13.40 -3.31
C ILE A 439 0.33 -14.57 -4.19
N ILE A 440 0.99 -14.27 -5.32
CA ILE A 440 1.56 -15.28 -6.23
C ILE A 440 2.62 -16.12 -5.50
N ALA A 441 3.54 -15.48 -4.78
CA ALA A 441 4.60 -16.19 -4.05
C ALA A 441 4.06 -17.10 -2.96
N GLU A 442 3.09 -16.64 -2.16
CA GLU A 442 2.44 -17.46 -1.12
C GLU A 442 1.72 -18.66 -1.73
N TYR A 443 0.98 -18.45 -2.82
CA TYR A 443 0.34 -19.54 -3.56
C TYR A 443 1.37 -20.57 -4.06
N ILE A 444 2.49 -20.12 -4.63
CA ILE A 444 3.54 -21.02 -5.12
C ILE A 444 4.15 -21.87 -3.99
N LYS A 445 4.38 -21.27 -2.81
CA LYS A 445 4.91 -21.99 -1.64
C LYS A 445 3.97 -23.10 -1.17
N VAL A 446 2.68 -22.83 -1.16
CA VAL A 446 1.65 -23.78 -0.69
C VAL A 446 1.39 -24.87 -1.73
N HIS A 447 1.38 -24.53 -3.01
CA HIS A 447 0.98 -25.42 -4.11
C HIS A 447 2.17 -26.03 -4.86
N SER A 448 3.38 -25.98 -4.31
CA SER A 448 4.55 -26.61 -4.93
C SER A 448 4.49 -28.14 -4.81
N PRO A 449 4.75 -28.91 -5.89
CA PRO A 449 5.08 -28.46 -7.24
C PRO A 449 3.87 -27.94 -8.03
N ILE A 450 4.08 -26.85 -8.77
CA ILE A 450 3.06 -26.16 -9.55
C ILE A 450 2.74 -26.93 -10.84
N LYS A 451 1.46 -27.28 -11.01
CA LYS A 451 0.94 -28.10 -12.13
C LYS A 451 0.10 -27.29 -13.14
N GLY A 452 0.30 -25.98 -13.22
CA GLY A 452 -0.59 -25.09 -13.98
C GLY A 452 -0.79 -25.53 -15.43
N SER A 453 -2.03 -25.43 -15.92
CA SER A 453 -2.41 -25.83 -17.27
C SER A 453 -3.51 -24.93 -17.83
N VAL A 454 -3.75 -25.01 -19.13
CA VAL A 454 -4.92 -24.40 -19.76
C VAL A 454 -6.11 -25.32 -19.54
N GLU A 455 -7.19 -24.79 -18.96
CA GLU A 455 -8.34 -25.56 -18.46
C GLU A 455 -9.63 -25.27 -19.24
N ASN A 456 -9.51 -24.57 -20.37
CA ASN A 456 -10.61 -24.09 -21.19
C ASN A 456 -11.60 -23.24 -20.37
N ARG A 457 -11.07 -22.36 -19.51
CA ARG A 457 -11.82 -21.27 -18.87
C ARG A 457 -12.27 -20.24 -19.90
N ILE A 458 -11.52 -20.06 -20.99
CA ILE A 458 -11.80 -19.06 -22.02
C ILE A 458 -11.82 -19.73 -23.38
N ILE A 459 -12.95 -19.69 -24.08
CA ILE A 459 -13.12 -20.37 -25.37
C ILE A 459 -13.65 -19.39 -26.41
N ASP A 460 -12.86 -19.10 -27.45
CA ASP A 460 -13.32 -18.40 -28.65
C ASP A 460 -13.84 -19.40 -29.70
N GLN A 461 -15.12 -19.34 -30.03
CA GLN A 461 -15.70 -20.19 -31.07
C GLN A 461 -15.15 -19.90 -32.47
N ALA A 462 -14.70 -18.67 -32.73
CA ALA A 462 -14.18 -18.32 -34.05
C ALA A 462 -12.78 -18.91 -34.32
N SER A 463 -12.04 -19.25 -33.27
CA SER A 463 -10.67 -19.79 -33.35
C SER A 463 -10.62 -21.31 -33.66
N ASN A 464 -11.78 -22.00 -33.69
CA ASN A 464 -11.91 -23.43 -33.99
C ASN A 464 -12.26 -23.74 -35.47
N HIS A 465 -12.12 -22.75 -36.36
CA HIS A 465 -12.25 -22.90 -37.82
C HIS A 465 -10.93 -22.52 -38.52
#